data_AF-A0AA90ZSJ0-F1
#
_entry.id   AF-A0AA90ZSJ0-F1
#
_cell.length_a   1.000
_cell.length_b   1.000
_cell.length_c   1.000
_cell.angle_alpha   90.00
_cell.angle_beta   90.00
_cell.angle_gamma   90.00
#
_symmetry.space_group_name_H-M   'P 1'
#
loop_
_entity.id
_entity.type
_entity.pdbx_description
1 polymer ?
#
loop_
_entity_poly.entity_id
_entity_poly.type
_entity_poly.pdbx_seq_one_letter_code
_entity_poly.pdbx_strand_id
1 'polypeptide(L)'
;MPKEFIVAIELGSSKMTGIAGQKNLDGSITVLATVEEDSSSCIRKGVIYNIDKTCQCLTNIIKKLKNILKQDITQVYVGVGGRSIRSIKNVIVKDLPGNTIISQEMINELMDINRNMTYPDQEILDAATQEYKIDNQYQIDPVGIQCNHLEGIFLNILWRKNFYNNINTCFENANIPIAEMYLAPLAMADSVLTDSEKRAGCMLVDLGADTTTVSVYYKGILRHLSVIPLGGGNVTKDLTCLQIEEPDAEKMKLKYAKAYTDINNIDPTLNYPIDKDRVVESKKFIEIVEARVEEIVENAWFQIPVEFSDKLLGGIILTGGGSNMPEIDKVFKTHTHIDKVRIAKFVSQTVNSKDPKITNHDGTMNTVLGLLAKGDMNCAGDEIGTDLFSNSAEKPVAAEQHKAPRNPNETAGKGVVLTAAEKAAADEAARKQKEQEEAEARLLAEKEAEEEEKRRKENSLIHKMMRGFKKFVKDTISEEE
;
A
#
# COMPACT_ATOMS: atom_id res chain seq x y z
N MET A 1 -24.36 5.16 -17.55
CA MET A 1 -22.88 5.08 -17.60
C MET A 1 -22.48 3.77 -16.97
N PRO A 2 -21.50 3.03 -17.51
CA PRO A 2 -20.96 1.88 -16.79
C PRO A 2 -20.50 2.36 -15.41
N LYS A 3 -20.91 1.67 -14.37
CA LYS A 3 -20.47 1.97 -13.00
C LYS A 3 -19.00 1.57 -12.91
N GLU A 4 -18.13 2.55 -12.89
CA GLU A 4 -16.71 2.38 -12.59
C GLU A 4 -16.52 2.45 -11.08
N PHE A 5 -15.85 1.45 -10.55
CA PHE A 5 -15.48 1.43 -9.14
C PHE A 5 -14.17 0.69 -8.95
N ILE A 6 -13.47 1.07 -7.88
CA ILE A 6 -12.26 0.44 -7.39
C ILE A 6 -12.64 -0.43 -6.21
N VAL A 7 -12.02 -1.60 -6.09
CA VAL A 7 -12.16 -2.48 -4.92
C VAL A 7 -10.81 -2.62 -4.25
N ALA A 8 -10.76 -2.35 -2.94
CA ALA A 8 -9.58 -2.58 -2.12
C ALA A 8 -9.89 -3.53 -0.96
N ILE A 9 -8.97 -4.42 -0.64
CA ILE A 9 -9.06 -5.36 0.47
C ILE A 9 -7.88 -5.16 1.41
N GLU A 10 -8.17 -4.88 2.68
CA GLU A 10 -7.18 -4.83 3.75
C GLU A 10 -7.17 -6.15 4.54
N LEU A 11 -6.00 -6.76 4.66
CA LEU A 11 -5.77 -7.99 5.42
C LEU A 11 -5.41 -7.70 6.88
N GLY A 12 -6.41 -7.32 7.69
CA GLY A 12 -6.23 -7.08 9.13
C GLY A 12 -6.24 -8.38 9.98
N SER A 13 -5.70 -8.31 11.20
CA SER A 13 -5.69 -9.47 12.13
C SER A 13 -6.98 -9.63 12.93
N SER A 14 -7.71 -8.53 13.17
CA SER A 14 -9.03 -8.59 13.82
C SER A 14 -10.14 -8.78 12.80
N LYS A 15 -10.04 -8.09 11.66
CA LYS A 15 -11.01 -8.15 10.58
C LYS A 15 -10.31 -7.98 9.24
N MET A 16 -10.85 -8.64 8.23
CA MET A 16 -10.53 -8.39 6.83
C MET A 16 -11.60 -7.48 6.25
N THR A 17 -11.18 -6.38 5.63
CA THR A 17 -12.09 -5.32 5.20
C THR A 17 -12.01 -5.15 3.69
N GLY A 18 -13.12 -5.37 2.99
CA GLY A 18 -13.28 -5.05 1.58
C GLY A 18 -14.08 -3.77 1.42
N ILE A 19 -13.55 -2.81 0.66
CA ILE A 19 -14.24 -1.57 0.32
C ILE A 19 -14.36 -1.44 -1.19
N ALA A 20 -15.48 -0.90 -1.66
CA ALA A 20 -15.67 -0.51 -3.04
C ALA A 20 -16.06 0.97 -3.10
N GLY A 21 -15.41 1.73 -3.99
CA GLY A 21 -15.69 3.15 -4.15
C GLY A 21 -15.36 3.68 -5.53
N GLN A 22 -15.94 4.83 -5.85
CA GLN A 22 -15.74 5.54 -7.10
C GLN A 22 -14.91 6.80 -6.83
N LYS A 23 -13.85 7.00 -7.62
CA LYS A 23 -13.05 8.21 -7.59
C LYS A 23 -13.67 9.23 -8.53
N ASN A 24 -14.00 10.40 -8.00
CA ASN A 24 -14.60 11.49 -8.77
C ASN A 24 -13.49 12.32 -9.45
N LEU A 25 -13.87 13.08 -10.49
CA LEU A 25 -12.95 13.93 -11.25
C LEU A 25 -12.32 15.05 -10.40
N ASP A 26 -12.96 15.45 -9.30
CA ASP A 26 -12.45 16.43 -8.34
C ASP A 26 -11.45 15.84 -7.32
N GLY A 27 -11.16 14.54 -7.42
CA GLY A 27 -10.29 13.81 -6.49
C GLY A 27 -10.99 13.32 -5.23
N SER A 28 -12.30 13.60 -5.04
CA SER A 28 -13.07 13.02 -3.94
C SER A 28 -13.41 11.55 -4.19
N ILE A 29 -13.69 10.80 -3.12
CA ILE A 29 -14.00 9.37 -3.19
C ILE A 29 -15.43 9.15 -2.70
N THR A 30 -16.26 8.49 -3.49
CA THR A 30 -17.59 8.07 -3.09
C THR A 30 -17.57 6.58 -2.76
N VAL A 31 -17.79 6.23 -1.49
CA VAL A 31 -17.82 4.83 -1.06
C VAL A 31 -19.19 4.23 -1.39
N LEU A 32 -19.16 3.14 -2.15
CA LEU A 32 -20.35 2.44 -2.63
C LEU A 32 -20.73 1.28 -1.71
N ALA A 33 -19.74 0.55 -1.21
CA ALA A 33 -19.95 -0.60 -0.33
C ALA A 33 -18.77 -0.83 0.61
N THR A 34 -19.04 -1.39 1.78
CA THR A 34 -18.03 -1.84 2.74
C THR A 34 -18.47 -3.15 3.35
N VAL A 35 -17.56 -4.12 3.42
CA VAL A 35 -17.79 -5.45 3.96
C VAL A 35 -16.64 -5.81 4.88
N GLU A 36 -16.94 -6.38 6.04
CA GLU A 36 -15.95 -6.87 6.98
C GLU A 36 -16.24 -8.34 7.29
N GLU A 37 -15.18 -9.13 7.44
CA GLU A 37 -15.21 -10.50 7.95
C GLU A 37 -14.24 -10.62 9.13
N ASP A 38 -14.60 -11.38 10.16
CA ASP A 38 -13.67 -11.71 11.24
C ASP A 38 -12.52 -12.56 10.69
N SER A 39 -11.29 -12.10 10.93
CA SER A 39 -10.05 -12.75 10.47
C SER A 39 -9.18 -13.27 11.61
N SER A 40 -9.62 -13.16 12.86
CA SER A 40 -8.88 -13.61 14.05
C SER A 40 -8.50 -15.09 13.99
N SER A 41 -9.29 -15.90 13.26
CA SER A 41 -9.07 -17.33 13.08
C SER A 41 -8.17 -17.73 11.90
N CYS A 42 -7.64 -16.75 11.14
CA CYS A 42 -6.81 -17.00 9.95
C CYS A 42 -5.61 -16.06 9.77
N ILE A 43 -5.65 -14.86 10.33
CA ILE A 43 -4.57 -13.86 10.31
C ILE A 43 -4.17 -13.53 11.75
N ARG A 44 -2.88 -13.60 12.04
CA ARG A 44 -2.32 -13.24 13.35
C ARG A 44 -1.10 -12.36 13.17
N LYS A 45 -1.04 -11.23 13.87
CA LYS A 45 0.08 -10.26 13.75
C LYS A 45 0.35 -9.82 12.30
N GLY A 46 -0.73 -9.72 11.52
CA GLY A 46 -0.74 -9.37 10.09
C GLY A 46 -0.13 -10.44 9.19
N VAL A 47 0.01 -11.69 9.65
CA VAL A 47 0.51 -12.81 8.85
C VAL A 47 -0.58 -13.87 8.72
N ILE A 48 -0.82 -14.33 7.49
CA ILE A 48 -1.73 -15.44 7.20
C ILE A 48 -1.12 -16.72 7.76
N TYR A 49 -1.81 -17.36 8.70
CA TYR A 49 -1.40 -18.65 9.27
C TYR A 49 -2.33 -19.81 8.87
N ASN A 50 -3.54 -19.50 8.40
CA ASN A 50 -4.48 -20.49 7.85
C ASN A 50 -4.97 -20.04 6.46
N ILE A 51 -4.44 -20.68 5.41
CA ILE A 51 -4.73 -20.35 4.01
C ILE A 51 -6.20 -20.62 3.67
N ASP A 52 -6.73 -21.78 4.05
CA ASP A 52 -8.09 -22.20 3.69
C ASP A 52 -9.15 -21.26 4.26
N LYS A 53 -9.02 -20.90 5.55
CA LYS A 53 -9.93 -19.94 6.18
C LYS A 53 -9.79 -18.55 5.59
N THR A 54 -8.57 -18.12 5.23
CA THR A 54 -8.36 -16.83 4.57
C THR A 54 -9.06 -16.79 3.21
N CYS A 55 -8.93 -17.85 2.42
CA CYS A 55 -9.64 -18.02 1.15
C CYS A 55 -11.17 -17.96 1.32
N GLN A 56 -11.71 -18.60 2.36
CA GLN A 56 -13.14 -18.51 2.69
C GLN A 56 -13.58 -17.08 3.02
N CYS A 57 -12.81 -16.37 3.87
CA CYS A 57 -13.07 -14.96 4.20
C CYS A 57 -13.05 -14.08 2.94
N LEU A 58 -12.03 -14.21 2.09
CA LEU A 58 -11.91 -13.46 0.84
C LEU A 58 -13.10 -13.71 -0.10
N THR A 59 -13.46 -14.98 -0.29
CA THR A 59 -14.61 -15.37 -1.13
C THR A 59 -15.91 -14.78 -0.61
N ASN A 60 -16.11 -14.76 0.71
CA ASN A 60 -17.28 -14.17 1.34
C ASN A 60 -17.33 -12.64 1.15
N ILE A 61 -16.21 -11.95 1.31
CA ILE A 61 -16.11 -10.50 1.08
C ILE A 61 -16.50 -10.18 -0.36
N ILE A 62 -15.88 -10.84 -1.33
CA ILE A 62 -16.15 -10.62 -2.75
C ILE A 62 -17.61 -10.91 -3.08
N LYS A 63 -18.16 -12.02 -2.58
CA LYS A 63 -19.58 -12.37 -2.78
C LYS A 63 -20.52 -11.30 -2.22
N LYS A 64 -20.26 -10.79 -1.01
CA LYS A 64 -21.06 -9.73 -0.39
C LYS A 64 -20.93 -8.41 -1.17
N LEU A 65 -19.73 -8.03 -1.62
CA LEU A 65 -19.52 -6.84 -2.44
C LEU A 65 -20.27 -6.92 -3.78
N LYS A 66 -20.12 -8.03 -4.52
CA LYS A 66 -20.86 -8.29 -5.77
C LYS A 66 -22.38 -8.16 -5.57
N ASN A 67 -22.90 -8.72 -4.48
CA ASN A 67 -24.33 -8.65 -4.14
C ASN A 67 -24.83 -7.23 -3.86
N ILE A 68 -24.00 -6.36 -3.26
CA ILE A 68 -24.35 -4.96 -2.96
C ILE A 68 -24.23 -4.11 -4.23
N LEU A 69 -23.15 -4.28 -5.00
CA LEU A 69 -22.84 -3.48 -6.19
C LEU A 69 -23.71 -3.87 -7.40
N LYS A 70 -24.20 -5.11 -7.43
CA LYS A 70 -24.90 -5.75 -8.56
C LYS A 70 -24.03 -5.89 -9.82
N GLN A 71 -22.73 -6.02 -9.62
CA GLN A 71 -21.73 -6.17 -10.68
C GLN A 71 -20.69 -7.19 -10.26
N ASP A 72 -20.10 -7.84 -11.26
CA ASP A 72 -18.94 -8.68 -11.06
C ASP A 72 -17.71 -7.84 -10.69
N ILE A 73 -16.69 -8.49 -10.10
CA ILE A 73 -15.44 -7.85 -9.68
C ILE A 73 -14.32 -8.58 -10.41
N THR A 74 -13.65 -7.87 -11.31
CA THR A 74 -12.62 -8.45 -12.20
C THR A 74 -11.26 -8.55 -11.51
N GLN A 75 -10.95 -7.59 -10.64
CA GLN A 75 -9.67 -7.50 -9.95
C GLN A 75 -9.80 -6.65 -8.68
N VAL A 76 -8.83 -6.76 -7.77
CA VAL A 76 -8.82 -6.00 -6.51
C VAL A 76 -7.43 -5.48 -6.17
N TYR A 77 -7.38 -4.36 -5.45
CA TYR A 77 -6.19 -3.89 -4.76
C TYR A 77 -6.07 -4.55 -3.39
N VAL A 78 -4.85 -4.92 -2.99
CA VAL A 78 -4.62 -5.59 -1.71
C VAL A 78 -3.66 -4.78 -0.85
N GLY A 79 -4.09 -4.45 0.36
CA GLY A 79 -3.23 -3.85 1.37
C GLY A 79 -2.50 -4.91 2.16
N VAL A 80 -1.18 -4.92 2.07
CA VAL A 80 -0.32 -5.83 2.82
C VAL A 80 0.40 -5.08 3.93
N GLY A 81 0.39 -5.69 5.12
CA GLY A 81 0.96 -5.14 6.35
C GLY A 81 1.57 -6.24 7.21
N GLY A 82 1.72 -5.97 8.50
CA GLY A 82 2.05 -7.01 9.48
C GLY A 82 3.53 -7.21 9.75
N ARG A 83 3.81 -8.09 10.72
CA ARG A 83 5.15 -8.30 11.32
C ARG A 83 6.23 -8.73 10.31
N SER A 84 5.84 -9.18 9.12
CA SER A 84 6.78 -9.60 8.09
C SER A 84 7.53 -8.43 7.45
N ILE A 85 7.06 -7.19 7.61
CA ILE A 85 7.60 -6.00 6.96
C ILE A 85 8.54 -5.24 7.90
N ARG A 86 9.71 -4.85 7.41
CA ARG A 86 10.64 -3.94 8.09
C ARG A 86 11.53 -3.20 7.09
N SER A 87 11.99 -2.02 7.46
CA SER A 87 13.02 -1.30 6.72
C SER A 87 14.44 -1.63 7.23
N ILE A 88 15.41 -1.67 6.32
CA ILE A 88 16.84 -1.74 6.62
C ILE A 88 17.56 -0.65 5.84
N LYS A 89 18.33 0.18 6.55
CA LYS A 89 19.24 1.16 5.94
C LYS A 89 20.41 0.41 5.30
N ASN A 90 20.65 0.67 4.02
CA ASN A 90 21.77 0.11 3.28
C ASN A 90 22.62 1.25 2.70
N VAL A 91 23.94 1.12 2.76
CA VAL A 91 24.87 2.11 2.21
C VAL A 91 25.78 1.39 1.22
N ILE A 92 25.86 1.93 0.01
CA ILE A 92 26.71 1.40 -1.05
C ILE A 92 27.76 2.43 -1.37
N VAL A 93 29.00 1.99 -1.36
CA VAL A 93 30.16 2.83 -1.54
C VAL A 93 30.78 2.54 -2.89
N LYS A 94 31.11 3.59 -3.63
CA LYS A 94 31.88 3.52 -4.88
C LYS A 94 33.02 4.53 -4.83
N ASP A 95 34.24 4.00 -4.86
CA ASP A 95 35.44 4.81 -5.03
C ASP A 95 35.63 5.13 -6.51
N LEU A 96 35.83 6.42 -6.79
CA LEU A 96 35.98 6.94 -8.14
C LEU A 96 37.41 7.45 -8.37
N PRO A 97 37.92 7.37 -9.61
CA PRO A 97 39.17 8.03 -9.98
C PRO A 97 39.12 9.53 -9.67
N GLY A 98 40.28 10.10 -9.33
CA GLY A 98 40.40 11.51 -8.96
C GLY A 98 39.70 12.46 -9.95
N ASN A 99 38.87 13.36 -9.42
CA ASN A 99 38.13 14.36 -10.19
C ASN A 99 37.06 13.81 -11.14
N THR A 100 36.50 12.64 -10.85
CA THR A 100 35.40 12.07 -11.63
C THR A 100 34.11 12.85 -11.39
N ILE A 101 33.43 13.23 -12.47
CA ILE A 101 32.09 13.84 -12.42
C ILE A 101 31.06 12.72 -12.34
N ILE A 102 30.17 12.78 -11.35
CA ILE A 102 29.11 11.80 -11.16
C ILE A 102 28.14 11.86 -12.34
N SER A 103 27.96 10.74 -13.04
CA SER A 103 26.97 10.59 -14.10
C SER A 103 25.70 9.93 -13.59
N GLN A 104 24.59 10.08 -14.32
CA GLN A 104 23.35 9.36 -14.02
C GLN A 104 23.53 7.84 -14.04
N GLU A 105 24.40 7.33 -14.91
CA GLU A 105 24.73 5.90 -15.00
C GLU A 105 25.35 5.39 -13.70
N MET A 106 26.27 6.14 -13.08
CA MET A 106 26.85 5.76 -11.78
C MET A 106 25.80 5.68 -10.67
N ILE A 107 24.78 6.56 -10.71
CA ILE A 107 23.68 6.54 -9.75
C ILE A 107 22.76 5.34 -9.97
N ASN A 108 22.46 5.02 -11.22
CA ASN A 108 21.69 3.83 -11.58
C ASN A 108 22.43 2.56 -11.15
N GLU A 109 23.74 2.48 -11.36
CA GLU A 109 24.56 1.35 -10.89
C GLU A 109 24.48 1.16 -9.37
N LEU A 110 24.57 2.24 -8.57
CA LEU A 110 24.41 2.14 -7.11
C LEU A 110 23.02 1.59 -6.74
N MET A 111 21.98 2.04 -7.45
CA MET A 111 20.61 1.58 -7.24
C MET A 111 20.44 0.10 -7.62
N ASP A 112 21.06 -0.34 -8.72
CA ASP A 112 21.03 -1.73 -9.18
C ASP A 112 21.79 -2.65 -8.23
N ILE A 113 22.96 -2.22 -7.72
CA ILE A 113 23.68 -2.96 -6.68
C ILE A 113 22.79 -3.10 -5.44
N ASN A 114 22.09 -2.03 -5.04
CA ASN A 114 21.19 -2.07 -3.89
C ASN A 114 20.03 -3.04 -4.07
N ARG A 115 19.37 -3.00 -5.23
CA ARG A 115 18.21 -3.85 -5.55
C ARG A 115 18.60 -5.33 -5.69
N ASN A 116 19.85 -5.62 -6.03
CA ASN A 116 20.38 -6.97 -6.13
C ASN A 116 20.97 -7.50 -4.80
N MET A 117 20.91 -6.73 -3.71
CA MET A 117 21.33 -7.21 -2.40
C MET A 117 20.44 -8.38 -1.94
N THR A 118 21.08 -9.40 -1.37
CA THR A 118 20.37 -10.56 -0.85
C THR A 118 20.27 -10.50 0.66
N TYR A 119 19.10 -10.88 1.18
CA TYR A 119 18.82 -10.98 2.61
C TYR A 119 18.35 -12.40 2.91
N PRO A 120 18.89 -13.08 3.96
CA PRO A 120 18.40 -14.40 4.34
C PRO A 120 16.89 -14.41 4.64
N ASP A 121 16.14 -15.31 4.02
CA ASP A 121 14.69 -15.49 4.15
C ASP A 121 13.82 -14.25 3.84
N GLN A 122 14.41 -13.20 3.26
CA GLN A 122 13.74 -11.93 2.96
C GLN A 122 13.99 -11.48 1.53
N GLU A 123 13.08 -10.64 1.02
CA GLU A 123 13.17 -10.01 -0.29
C GLU A 123 12.95 -8.51 -0.15
N ILE A 124 13.61 -7.75 -1.04
CA ILE A 124 13.39 -6.32 -1.17
C ILE A 124 12.08 -6.13 -1.91
N LEU A 125 11.11 -5.53 -1.23
CA LEU A 125 9.83 -5.14 -1.80
C LEU A 125 9.93 -3.78 -2.48
N ASP A 126 10.60 -2.83 -1.80
CA ASP A 126 10.82 -1.48 -2.30
C ASP A 126 12.14 -0.92 -1.74
N ALA A 127 12.71 0.06 -2.42
CA ALA A 127 13.95 0.72 -2.01
C ALA A 127 13.82 2.24 -2.20
N ALA A 128 13.73 2.96 -1.07
CA ALA A 128 13.67 4.41 -1.07
C ALA A 128 15.08 5.02 -1.00
N THR A 129 15.48 5.74 -2.04
CA THR A 129 16.71 6.55 -2.03
C THR A 129 16.61 7.62 -0.95
N GLN A 130 17.64 7.71 -0.10
CA GLN A 130 17.67 8.65 1.01
C GLN A 130 18.40 9.93 0.61
N GLU A 131 19.72 9.86 0.60
CA GLU A 131 20.65 10.94 0.28
C GLU A 131 21.93 10.28 -0.27
N TYR A 132 22.71 11.03 -1.03
CA TYR A 132 24.05 10.63 -1.45
C TYR A 132 25.07 11.37 -0.60
N LYS A 133 26.12 10.68 -0.17
CA LYS A 133 27.26 11.32 0.48
C LYS A 133 28.40 11.41 -0.53
N ILE A 134 28.75 12.65 -0.85
CA ILE A 134 29.80 13.02 -1.79
C ILE A 134 30.97 13.50 -0.95
N ASP A 135 32.02 12.69 -0.85
CA ASP A 135 33.12 12.85 0.09
C ASP A 135 32.62 13.02 1.54
N ASN A 136 32.43 14.26 2.01
CA ASN A 136 31.90 14.55 3.35
C ASN A 136 30.65 15.45 3.35
N GLN A 137 29.98 15.61 2.20
CA GLN A 137 28.77 16.42 2.06
C GLN A 137 27.58 15.56 1.61
N TYR A 138 26.41 15.82 2.18
CA TYR A 138 25.17 15.14 1.80
C TYR A 138 24.44 15.92 0.72
N GLN A 139 23.97 15.21 -0.30
CA GLN A 139 23.29 15.78 -1.45
C GLN A 139 22.16 14.88 -1.92
N ILE A 140 21.03 15.48 -2.31
CA ILE A 140 19.86 14.73 -2.83
C ILE A 140 20.08 14.37 -4.31
N ASP A 141 20.59 15.33 -5.09
CA ASP A 141 20.91 15.15 -6.51
C ASP A 141 22.41 15.31 -6.74
N PRO A 142 23.16 14.19 -6.85
CA PRO A 142 24.62 14.20 -6.92
C PRO A 142 25.16 14.38 -8.35
N VAL A 143 24.30 14.32 -9.38
CA VAL A 143 24.75 14.29 -10.78
C VAL A 143 25.44 15.61 -11.16
N GLY A 144 26.57 15.51 -11.85
CA GLY A 144 27.36 16.67 -12.27
C GLY A 144 28.34 17.19 -11.21
N ILE A 145 28.33 16.62 -10.00
CA ILE A 145 29.28 16.98 -8.94
C ILE A 145 30.53 16.12 -9.08
N GLN A 146 31.69 16.74 -8.86
CA GLN A 146 32.98 16.08 -8.88
C GLN A 146 33.28 15.46 -7.51
N CYS A 147 33.67 14.19 -7.46
CA CYS A 147 34.03 13.54 -6.21
C CYS A 147 35.02 12.39 -6.41
N ASN A 148 35.63 11.97 -5.31
CA ASN A 148 36.46 10.77 -5.28
C ASN A 148 35.74 9.63 -4.55
N HIS A 149 34.84 9.96 -3.62
CA HIS A 149 34.07 9.00 -2.85
C HIS A 149 32.58 9.27 -2.96
N LEU A 150 31.82 8.30 -3.48
CA LEU A 150 30.37 8.38 -3.61
C LEU A 150 29.71 7.28 -2.79
N GLU A 151 28.90 7.67 -1.81
CA GLU A 151 28.05 6.76 -1.05
C GLU A 151 26.58 6.98 -1.44
N GLY A 152 25.89 5.92 -1.87
CA GLY A 152 24.44 5.90 -2.01
C GLY A 152 23.80 5.34 -0.75
N ILE A 153 22.96 6.14 -0.07
CA ILE A 153 22.23 5.72 1.12
C ILE A 153 20.80 5.38 0.71
N PHE A 154 20.39 4.15 0.98
CA PHE A 154 19.09 3.60 0.62
C PHE A 154 18.36 3.08 1.86
N LEU A 155 17.04 3.07 1.81
CA LEU A 155 16.18 2.41 2.77
C LEU A 155 15.43 1.29 2.08
N ASN A 156 15.85 0.05 2.33
CA ASN A 156 15.24 -1.14 1.74
C ASN A 156 14.08 -1.60 2.60
N ILE A 157 12.89 -1.66 2.04
CA ILE A 157 11.71 -2.25 2.67
C ILE A 157 11.70 -3.72 2.34
N LEU A 158 11.86 -4.54 3.38
CA LEU A 158 11.97 -5.99 3.27
C LEU A 158 10.71 -6.67 3.77
N TRP A 159 10.38 -7.80 3.15
CA TRP A 159 9.40 -8.75 3.66
C TRP A 159 9.93 -10.18 3.68
N ARG A 160 9.22 -11.11 4.31
CA ARG A 160 9.56 -12.54 4.30
C ARG A 160 9.01 -13.21 3.04
N LYS A 161 9.78 -14.06 2.37
CA LYS A 161 9.35 -14.75 1.14
C LYS A 161 8.04 -15.52 1.30
N ASN A 162 7.92 -16.28 2.39
CA ASN A 162 6.72 -17.06 2.69
C ASN A 162 5.46 -16.20 2.90
N PHE A 163 5.63 -14.95 3.34
CA PHE A 163 4.49 -14.04 3.54
C PHE A 163 3.82 -13.70 2.21
N TYR A 164 4.62 -13.36 1.19
CA TYR A 164 4.11 -13.06 -0.15
C TYR A 164 3.46 -14.28 -0.81
N ASN A 165 4.14 -15.43 -0.76
CA ASN A 165 3.62 -16.68 -1.33
C ASN A 165 2.25 -17.05 -0.73
N ASN A 166 2.11 -16.95 0.59
CA ASN A 166 0.84 -17.24 1.26
C ASN A 166 -0.30 -16.31 0.80
N ILE A 167 -0.02 -15.02 0.59
CA ILE A 167 -1.02 -14.08 0.09
C ILE A 167 -1.45 -14.50 -1.32
N ASN A 168 -0.50 -14.69 -2.24
CA ASN A 168 -0.82 -15.10 -3.62
C ASN A 168 -1.62 -16.40 -3.66
N THR A 169 -1.20 -17.42 -2.92
CA THR A 169 -1.94 -18.69 -2.85
C THR A 169 -3.38 -18.49 -2.34
N CYS A 170 -3.63 -17.60 -1.38
CA CYS A 170 -4.99 -17.32 -0.91
C CYS A 170 -5.87 -16.68 -1.99
N PHE A 171 -5.34 -15.71 -2.74
CA PHE A 171 -6.08 -15.02 -3.80
C PHE A 171 -6.28 -15.89 -5.05
N GLU A 172 -5.26 -16.68 -5.43
CA GLU A 172 -5.36 -17.69 -6.49
C GLU A 172 -6.41 -18.74 -6.16
N ASN A 173 -6.38 -19.32 -4.95
CA ASN A 173 -7.37 -20.31 -4.51
C ASN A 173 -8.78 -19.73 -4.43
N ALA A 174 -8.92 -18.44 -4.14
CA ALA A 174 -10.20 -17.74 -4.13
C ALA A 174 -10.66 -17.30 -5.54
N ASN A 175 -9.82 -17.49 -6.56
CA ASN A 175 -10.04 -17.03 -7.94
C ASN A 175 -10.34 -15.53 -8.01
N ILE A 176 -9.55 -14.72 -7.29
CA ILE A 176 -9.64 -13.26 -7.23
C ILE A 176 -8.35 -12.67 -7.80
N PRO A 177 -8.37 -12.12 -9.03
CA PRO A 177 -7.20 -11.45 -9.58
C PRO A 177 -6.80 -10.22 -8.76
N ILE A 178 -5.50 -10.07 -8.53
CA ILE A 178 -4.93 -8.90 -7.85
C ILE A 178 -4.49 -7.91 -8.93
N ALA A 179 -5.00 -6.69 -8.87
CA ALA A 179 -4.54 -5.58 -9.72
C ALA A 179 -3.15 -5.13 -9.27
N GLU A 180 -3.03 -4.78 -7.99
CA GLU A 180 -1.77 -4.40 -7.37
C GLU A 180 -1.80 -4.65 -5.85
N MET A 181 -0.63 -4.91 -5.27
CA MET A 181 -0.45 -4.96 -3.82
C MET A 181 0.25 -3.70 -3.34
N TYR A 182 -0.34 -3.03 -2.36
CA TYR A 182 0.28 -1.87 -1.72
C TYR A 182 0.70 -2.18 -0.30
N LEU A 183 1.83 -1.59 0.10
CA LEU A 183 2.20 -1.46 1.50
C LEU A 183 1.15 -0.61 2.22
N ALA A 184 0.29 -1.27 2.99
CA ALA A 184 -0.74 -0.66 3.82
C ALA A 184 -0.23 0.54 4.65
N PRO A 185 0.93 0.47 5.35
CA PRO A 185 1.42 1.62 6.12
C PRO A 185 1.82 2.82 5.25
N LEU A 186 2.28 2.60 4.01
CA LEU A 186 2.63 3.70 3.11
C LEU A 186 1.39 4.34 2.50
N ALA A 187 0.43 3.51 2.05
CA ALA A 187 -0.85 3.99 1.54
C ALA A 187 -1.61 4.82 2.59
N MET A 188 -1.63 4.32 3.83
CA MET A 188 -2.21 5.05 4.97
C MET A 188 -1.46 6.36 5.26
N ALA A 189 -0.13 6.34 5.29
CA ALA A 189 0.67 7.54 5.54
C ALA A 189 0.42 8.64 4.50
N ASP A 190 0.24 8.29 3.24
CA ASP A 190 -0.08 9.23 2.16
C ASP A 190 -1.47 9.85 2.30
N SER A 191 -2.42 9.13 2.89
CA SER A 191 -3.76 9.65 3.15
C SER A 191 -3.90 10.41 4.46
N VAL A 192 -3.09 10.10 5.47
CA VAL A 192 -3.23 10.64 6.83
C VAL A 192 -2.29 11.81 7.14
N LEU A 193 -1.07 11.77 6.62
CA LEU A 193 -0.06 12.79 6.91
C LEU A 193 -0.15 13.95 5.92
N THR A 194 0.07 15.15 6.43
CA THR A 194 0.25 16.33 5.59
C THR A 194 1.69 16.44 5.09
N ASP A 195 1.90 17.07 3.93
CA ASP A 195 3.25 17.32 3.42
C ASP A 195 4.10 18.18 4.36
N SER A 196 3.46 19.03 5.16
CA SER A 196 4.13 19.82 6.19
C SER A 196 4.64 18.95 7.34
N GLU A 197 3.86 17.97 7.80
CA GLU A 197 4.31 17.00 8.82
C GLU A 197 5.46 16.14 8.31
N LYS A 198 5.34 15.59 7.09
CA LYS A 198 6.40 14.77 6.46
C LYS A 198 7.70 15.57 6.27
N ARG A 199 7.61 16.85 5.87
CA ARG A 199 8.79 17.72 5.69
C ARG A 199 9.43 18.11 7.01
N ALA A 200 8.63 18.55 7.99
CA ALA A 200 9.11 18.98 9.29
C ALA A 200 9.71 17.84 10.13
N GLY A 201 9.31 16.59 9.84
CA GLY A 201 9.77 15.40 10.53
C GLY A 201 8.69 14.89 11.48
N CYS A 202 8.18 13.68 11.28
CA CYS A 202 7.14 13.13 12.15
C CYS A 202 7.23 11.61 12.28
N MET A 203 6.65 11.12 13.37
CA MET A 203 6.43 9.69 13.61
C MET A 203 4.94 9.39 13.41
N LEU A 204 4.61 8.54 12.46
CA LEU A 204 3.28 7.98 12.31
C LEU A 204 3.22 6.64 13.04
N VAL A 205 2.26 6.49 13.93
CA VAL A 205 2.01 5.27 14.71
C VAL A 205 0.59 4.78 14.44
N ASP A 206 0.49 3.63 13.79
CA ASP A 206 -0.77 2.92 13.58
C ASP A 206 -0.96 1.86 14.66
N LEU A 207 -1.90 2.12 15.57
CA LEU A 207 -2.24 1.25 16.69
C LEU A 207 -3.34 0.27 16.25
N GLY A 208 -2.92 -0.87 15.71
CA GLY A 208 -3.81 -1.94 15.27
C GLY A 208 -4.20 -2.92 16.37
N ALA A 209 -4.87 -4.01 15.97
CA ALA A 209 -5.30 -5.06 16.89
C ALA A 209 -4.11 -5.91 17.39
N ASP A 210 -3.37 -6.58 16.51
CA ASP A 210 -2.24 -7.44 16.92
C ASP A 210 -0.86 -6.79 16.68
N THR A 211 -0.83 -5.64 16.00
CA THR A 211 0.40 -4.98 15.57
C THR A 211 0.30 -3.47 15.75
N THR A 212 1.45 -2.87 16.04
CA THR A 212 1.65 -1.43 16.01
C THR A 212 2.69 -1.12 14.95
N THR A 213 2.32 -0.33 13.94
CA THR A 213 3.24 0.02 12.85
C THR A 213 3.79 1.42 13.08
N VAL A 214 5.11 1.56 12.99
CA VAL A 214 5.82 2.83 13.15
C VAL A 214 6.48 3.20 11.83
N SER A 215 6.20 4.41 11.35
CA SER A 215 6.85 5.02 10.19
C SER A 215 7.41 6.38 10.57
N VAL A 216 8.69 6.62 10.29
CA VAL A 216 9.35 7.92 10.54
C VAL A 216 9.59 8.61 9.21
N TYR A 217 9.14 9.86 9.11
CA TYR A 217 9.36 10.72 7.94
C TYR A 217 10.21 11.92 8.32
N TYR A 218 11.09 12.36 7.44
CA TYR A 218 11.85 13.61 7.60
C TYR A 218 12.31 14.14 6.25
N LYS A 219 12.18 15.46 6.02
CA LYS A 219 12.36 16.12 4.71
C LYS A 219 11.48 15.53 3.59
N GLY A 220 10.30 15.03 3.93
CA GLY A 220 9.34 14.51 2.96
C GLY A 220 9.57 13.06 2.54
N ILE A 221 10.62 12.40 3.03
CA ILE A 221 10.95 11.01 2.69
C ILE A 221 10.82 10.07 3.89
N LEU A 222 10.50 8.81 3.62
CA LEU A 222 10.46 7.75 4.62
C LEU A 222 11.89 7.44 5.09
N ARG A 223 12.12 7.49 6.40
CA ARG A 223 13.41 7.25 7.05
C ARG A 223 13.47 5.91 7.79
N HIS A 224 12.32 5.44 8.27
CA HIS A 224 12.21 4.18 8.98
C HIS A 224 10.80 3.64 8.89
N LEU A 225 10.67 2.32 8.75
CA LEU A 225 9.42 1.57 8.83
C LEU A 225 9.67 0.29 9.63
N SER A 226 8.85 0.03 10.65
CA SER A 226 8.92 -1.18 11.47
C SER A 226 7.55 -1.55 11.98
N VAL A 227 7.28 -2.86 12.07
CA VAL A 227 6.01 -3.39 12.59
C VAL A 227 6.27 -4.17 13.88
N ILE A 228 5.73 -3.67 14.98
CA ILE A 228 5.85 -4.25 16.31
C ILE A 228 4.69 -5.23 16.50
N PRO A 229 4.95 -6.48 16.95
CA PRO A 229 3.93 -7.50 17.14
C PRO A 229 3.17 -7.36 18.48
N LEU A 230 2.82 -6.11 18.81
CA LEU A 230 2.03 -5.70 19.97
C LEU A 230 0.94 -4.73 19.52
N GLY A 231 -0.31 -4.93 19.93
CA GLY A 231 -1.42 -4.04 19.64
C GLY A 231 -2.55 -4.13 20.67
N GLY A 232 -3.71 -3.56 20.37
CA GLY A 232 -4.86 -3.53 21.29
C GLY A 232 -5.41 -4.90 21.71
N GLY A 233 -5.15 -5.95 20.95
CA GLY A 233 -5.49 -7.34 21.26
C GLY A 233 -4.56 -7.96 22.32
N ASN A 234 -3.36 -7.41 22.52
CA ASN A 234 -2.52 -7.79 23.66
C ASN A 234 -3.14 -7.30 24.98
N VAL A 235 -3.74 -6.10 24.99
CA VAL A 235 -4.49 -5.59 26.15
C VAL A 235 -5.64 -6.54 26.48
N THR A 236 -6.41 -6.95 25.47
CA THR A 236 -7.52 -7.91 25.64
C THR A 236 -7.03 -9.25 26.19
N LYS A 237 -5.90 -9.76 25.70
CA LYS A 237 -5.30 -11.02 26.17
C LYS A 237 -4.83 -10.90 27.61
N ASP A 238 -4.24 -9.80 28.02
CA ASP A 238 -3.80 -9.61 29.41
C ASP A 238 -5.00 -9.54 30.37
N LEU A 239 -6.10 -8.94 29.96
CA LEU A 239 -7.34 -8.90 30.75
C LEU A 239 -7.92 -10.30 31.03
N THR A 240 -7.58 -11.33 30.24
CA THR A 240 -8.00 -12.71 30.51
C THR A 240 -7.40 -13.29 31.80
N CYS A 241 -6.31 -12.70 32.33
CA CYS A 241 -5.75 -13.09 33.62
C CYS A 241 -6.72 -12.84 34.80
N LEU A 242 -7.76 -12.03 34.58
CA LEU A 242 -8.86 -11.76 35.51
C LEU A 242 -9.96 -12.82 35.43
N GLN A 243 -9.71 -13.96 34.78
CA GLN A 243 -10.68 -15.05 34.53
C GLN A 243 -11.89 -14.59 33.70
N ILE A 244 -11.63 -13.68 32.76
CA ILE A 244 -12.60 -13.14 31.81
C ILE A 244 -12.36 -13.80 30.45
N GLU A 245 -13.42 -14.21 29.76
CA GLU A 245 -13.32 -14.73 28.41
C GLU A 245 -12.93 -13.62 27.42
N GLU A 246 -12.14 -13.92 26.40
CA GLU A 246 -11.60 -12.94 25.44
C GLU A 246 -12.68 -12.01 24.83
N PRO A 247 -13.88 -12.51 24.43
CA PRO A 247 -14.94 -11.63 23.91
C PRO A 247 -15.47 -10.63 24.94
N ASP A 248 -15.56 -11.00 26.21
CA ASP A 248 -16.01 -10.11 27.27
C ASP A 248 -14.91 -9.15 27.70
N ALA A 249 -13.65 -9.61 27.70
CA ALA A 249 -12.48 -8.75 27.90
C ALA A 249 -12.42 -7.64 26.85
N GLU A 250 -12.72 -7.95 25.57
CA GLU A 250 -12.77 -6.94 24.51
C GLU A 250 -13.88 -5.91 24.76
N LYS A 251 -15.09 -6.36 25.15
CA LYS A 251 -16.20 -5.45 25.50
C LYS A 251 -15.82 -4.55 26.67
N MET A 252 -15.19 -5.10 27.70
CA MET A 252 -14.76 -4.34 28.86
C MET A 252 -13.65 -3.34 28.49
N LYS A 253 -12.70 -3.73 27.64
CA LYS A 253 -11.67 -2.83 27.11
C LYS A 253 -12.32 -1.66 26.38
N LEU A 254 -13.20 -1.91 25.42
CA LEU A 254 -13.87 -0.87 24.65
C LEU A 254 -14.73 0.06 25.52
N LYS A 255 -15.26 -0.43 26.65
CA LYS A 255 -16.15 0.33 27.53
C LYS A 255 -15.46 1.10 28.65
N TYR A 256 -14.43 0.50 29.27
CA TYR A 256 -13.84 1.01 30.52
C TYR A 256 -12.35 1.36 30.40
N ALA A 257 -11.64 0.87 29.38
CA ALA A 257 -10.20 1.12 29.28
C ALA A 257 -9.90 2.61 29.05
N LYS A 258 -8.88 3.07 29.75
CA LYS A 258 -8.19 4.34 29.51
C LYS A 258 -6.71 4.04 29.44
N ALA A 259 -6.01 4.74 28.56
CA ALA A 259 -4.56 4.60 28.42
C ALA A 259 -3.82 5.21 29.62
N TYR A 260 -4.43 6.17 30.31
CA TYR A 260 -3.89 6.81 31.51
C TYR A 260 -5.01 7.25 32.45
N THR A 261 -4.81 7.01 33.74
CA THR A 261 -5.69 7.38 34.84
C THR A 261 -4.87 8.03 35.94
N ASP A 262 -5.25 9.24 36.36
CA ASP A 262 -4.63 9.87 37.52
C ASP A 262 -4.92 9.04 38.78
N ILE A 263 -3.90 8.76 39.58
CA ILE A 263 -4.00 7.94 40.78
C ILE A 263 -5.04 8.47 41.77
N ASN A 264 -5.28 9.78 41.79
CA ASN A 264 -6.27 10.43 42.66
C ASN A 264 -7.71 10.17 42.21
N ASN A 265 -7.91 9.77 40.95
CA ASN A 265 -9.22 9.48 40.36
C ASN A 265 -9.57 7.99 40.40
N ILE A 266 -8.67 7.13 40.89
CA ILE A 266 -8.91 5.70 41.04
C ILE A 266 -9.73 5.48 42.31
N ASP A 267 -11.00 5.11 42.16
CA ASP A 267 -11.84 4.68 43.27
C ASP A 267 -11.53 3.21 43.61
N PRO A 268 -10.92 2.90 44.77
CA PRO A 268 -10.56 1.53 45.13
C PRO A 268 -11.78 0.62 45.38
N THR A 269 -12.97 1.20 45.57
CA THR A 269 -14.22 0.46 45.85
C THR A 269 -15.04 0.19 44.59
N LEU A 270 -14.70 0.84 43.47
CA LEU A 270 -15.40 0.70 42.22
C LEU A 270 -15.08 -0.66 41.58
N ASN A 271 -16.12 -1.39 41.20
CA ASN A 271 -16.03 -2.64 40.46
C ASN A 271 -16.67 -2.52 39.08
N TYR A 272 -16.04 -3.11 38.07
CA TYR A 272 -16.60 -3.23 36.74
C TYR A 272 -17.33 -4.56 36.57
N PRO A 273 -18.60 -4.56 36.11
CA PRO A 273 -19.30 -5.80 35.82
C PRO A 273 -18.71 -6.47 34.59
N ILE A 274 -18.39 -7.76 34.73
CA ILE A 274 -18.06 -8.67 33.63
C ILE A 274 -19.38 -9.17 33.03
N ASP A 275 -20.22 -9.74 33.90
CA ASP A 275 -21.59 -10.18 33.60
C ASP A 275 -22.53 -9.85 34.77
N LYS A 276 -23.66 -10.56 34.90
CA LYS A 276 -24.65 -10.30 35.96
C LYS A 276 -24.15 -10.59 37.37
N ASP A 277 -23.26 -11.57 37.51
CA ASP A 277 -22.87 -12.13 38.81
C ASP A 277 -21.37 -11.94 39.10
N ARG A 278 -20.55 -11.71 38.06
CA ARG A 278 -19.10 -11.53 38.17
C ARG A 278 -18.71 -10.07 37.96
N VAL A 279 -17.83 -9.59 38.82
CA VAL A 279 -17.24 -8.25 38.75
C VAL A 279 -15.72 -8.32 38.91
N VAL A 280 -15.03 -7.27 38.48
CA VAL A 280 -13.60 -7.09 38.68
C VAL A 280 -13.32 -5.74 39.31
N GLU A 281 -12.33 -5.69 40.20
CA GLU A 281 -11.85 -4.45 40.80
C GLU A 281 -11.34 -3.50 39.71
N SER A 282 -11.86 -2.27 39.68
CA SER A 282 -11.50 -1.27 38.67
C SER A 282 -10.01 -0.96 38.69
N LYS A 283 -9.41 -0.85 39.89
CA LYS A 283 -7.97 -0.62 40.06
C LYS A 283 -7.13 -1.68 39.33
N LYS A 284 -7.42 -2.96 39.55
CA LYS A 284 -6.68 -4.06 38.91
C LYS A 284 -6.85 -4.06 37.39
N PHE A 285 -8.06 -3.74 36.91
CA PHE A 285 -8.32 -3.59 35.49
C PHE A 285 -7.49 -2.44 34.88
N ILE A 286 -7.46 -1.28 35.54
CA ILE A 286 -6.70 -0.11 35.11
C ILE A 286 -5.19 -0.42 35.07
N GLU A 287 -4.64 -1.02 36.12
CA GLU A 287 -3.21 -1.38 36.20
C GLU A 287 -2.78 -2.29 35.04
N ILE A 288 -3.59 -3.28 34.67
CA ILE A 288 -3.29 -4.20 33.55
C ILE A 288 -3.33 -3.45 32.20
N VAL A 289 -4.34 -2.61 31.99
CA VAL A 289 -4.48 -1.84 30.76
C VAL A 289 -3.32 -0.87 30.58
N GLU A 290 -3.02 -0.07 31.61
CA GLU A 290 -1.97 0.94 31.57
C GLU A 290 -0.61 0.32 31.34
N ALA A 291 -0.26 -0.75 32.06
CA ALA A 291 1.02 -1.44 31.89
C ALA A 291 1.23 -1.94 30.46
N ARG A 292 0.19 -2.50 29.82
CA ARG A 292 0.30 -2.96 28.42
C ARG A 292 0.39 -1.80 27.44
N VAL A 293 -0.35 -0.73 27.67
CA VAL A 293 -0.31 0.45 26.81
C VAL A 293 1.06 1.14 26.89
N GLU A 294 1.60 1.29 28.09
CA GLU A 294 2.96 1.78 28.35
C GLU A 294 4.00 0.97 27.58
N GLU A 295 3.98 -0.38 27.68
CA GLU A 295 4.89 -1.24 26.93
C GLU A 295 4.79 -1.02 25.42
N ILE A 296 3.57 -0.88 24.87
CA ILE A 296 3.37 -0.63 23.44
C ILE A 296 4.00 0.72 23.04
N VAL A 297 3.77 1.77 23.83
CA VAL A 297 4.28 3.11 23.56
C VAL A 297 5.80 3.15 23.63
N GLU A 298 6.41 2.52 24.65
CA GLU A 298 7.86 2.43 24.80
C GLU A 298 8.51 1.69 23.61
N ASN A 299 7.93 0.56 23.21
CA ASN A 299 8.42 -0.20 22.07
C ASN A 299 8.27 0.58 20.75
N ALA A 300 7.20 1.36 20.61
CA ALA A 300 6.99 2.24 19.46
C ALA A 300 8.04 3.35 19.42
N TRP A 301 8.26 4.03 20.53
CA TRP A 301 9.26 5.09 20.66
C TRP A 301 10.68 4.59 20.36
N PHE A 302 11.02 3.38 20.82
CA PHE A 302 12.32 2.76 20.57
C PHE A 302 12.62 2.49 19.08
N GLN A 303 11.60 2.47 18.20
CA GLN A 303 11.83 2.30 16.77
C GLN A 303 12.40 3.54 16.08
N ILE A 304 12.39 4.71 16.71
CA ILE A 304 12.91 5.92 16.07
C ILE A 304 14.44 5.82 15.98
N PRO A 305 15.02 5.94 14.78
CA PRO A 305 16.47 6.00 14.66
C PRO A 305 17.01 7.21 15.41
N VAL A 306 18.08 7.02 16.18
CA VAL A 306 18.71 8.06 17.02
C VAL A 306 18.97 9.34 16.22
N GLU A 307 19.37 9.21 14.94
CA GLU A 307 19.66 10.31 14.01
C GLU A 307 18.47 11.23 13.69
N PHE A 308 17.23 10.82 14.02
CA PHE A 308 16.00 11.60 13.79
C PHE A 308 15.22 11.93 15.07
N SER A 309 15.63 11.41 16.23
CA SER A 309 14.90 11.58 17.50
C SER A 309 14.66 13.05 17.90
N ASP A 310 15.61 13.92 17.58
CA ASP A 310 15.59 15.36 17.84
C ASP A 310 15.01 16.20 16.68
N LYS A 311 14.62 15.55 15.56
CA LYS A 311 14.20 16.21 14.31
C LYS A 311 12.71 16.07 14.01
N LEU A 312 11.91 15.56 14.95
CA LEU A 312 10.48 15.31 14.76
C LEU A 312 9.62 16.55 15.05
N LEU A 313 9.86 17.68 14.37
CA LEU A 313 9.13 18.93 14.58
C LEU A 313 7.64 18.86 14.18
N GLY A 314 7.30 17.92 13.29
CA GLY A 314 5.95 17.53 12.93
C GLY A 314 5.20 16.81 14.07
N GLY A 315 5.93 16.23 15.03
CA GLY A 315 5.38 15.54 16.19
C GLY A 315 5.04 14.06 15.93
N ILE A 316 4.16 13.51 16.76
CA ILE A 316 3.67 12.13 16.68
C ILE A 316 2.22 12.15 16.17
N ILE A 317 1.94 11.37 15.13
CA ILE A 317 0.61 11.20 14.56
C ILE A 317 0.15 9.79 14.89
N LEU A 318 -0.96 9.66 15.63
CA LEU A 318 -1.56 8.38 16.01
C LEU A 318 -2.75 8.07 15.09
N THR A 319 -2.92 6.83 14.69
CA THR A 319 -4.06 6.36 13.89
C THR A 319 -4.40 4.90 14.26
N GLY A 320 -5.42 4.33 13.62
CA GLY A 320 -5.86 2.96 13.85
C GLY A 320 -6.81 2.83 15.04
N GLY A 321 -7.38 1.64 15.22
CA GLY A 321 -8.42 1.41 16.22
C GLY A 321 -7.97 1.65 17.66
N GLY A 322 -6.71 1.35 17.98
CA GLY A 322 -6.13 1.57 19.31
C GLY A 322 -5.97 3.06 19.66
N SER A 323 -5.92 3.96 18.67
CA SER A 323 -5.88 5.41 18.90
C SER A 323 -7.19 5.97 19.49
N ASN A 324 -8.26 5.18 19.53
CA ASN A 324 -9.51 5.56 20.17
C ASN A 324 -9.52 5.36 21.68
N MET A 325 -8.49 4.72 22.25
CA MET A 325 -8.39 4.58 23.69
C MET A 325 -8.26 5.97 24.34
N PRO A 326 -9.13 6.33 25.29
CA PRO A 326 -9.06 7.62 25.95
C PRO A 326 -7.68 7.86 26.59
N GLU A 327 -7.18 9.09 26.50
CA GLU A 327 -5.90 9.53 27.09
C GLU A 327 -4.63 8.91 26.48
N ILE A 328 -4.74 8.24 25.32
CA ILE A 328 -3.57 7.65 24.64
C ILE A 328 -2.51 8.70 24.29
N ASP A 329 -2.93 9.91 23.92
CA ASP A 329 -2.02 11.01 23.61
C ASP A 329 -1.21 11.47 24.83
N LYS A 330 -1.77 11.38 26.05
CA LYS A 330 -1.06 11.70 27.29
C LYS A 330 0.07 10.71 27.57
N VAL A 331 -0.15 9.42 27.32
CA VAL A 331 0.89 8.39 27.46
C VAL A 331 2.04 8.69 26.50
N PHE A 332 1.74 8.96 25.22
CA PHE A 332 2.77 9.34 24.25
C PHE A 332 3.54 10.60 24.68
N LYS A 333 2.85 11.67 25.11
CA LYS A 333 3.51 12.89 25.60
C LYS A 333 4.45 12.63 26.78
N THR A 334 3.99 11.82 27.74
CA THR A 334 4.73 11.52 28.98
C THR A 334 6.00 10.70 28.71
N HIS A 335 5.89 9.66 27.88
CA HIS A 335 7.02 8.76 27.59
C HIS A 335 8.01 9.30 26.56
N THR A 336 7.54 10.08 25.58
CA THR A 336 8.39 10.53 24.46
C THR A 336 8.95 11.94 24.66
N HIS A 337 8.39 12.71 25.61
CA HIS A 337 8.68 14.14 25.79
C HIS A 337 8.39 15.01 24.55
N ILE A 338 7.56 14.51 23.62
CA ILE A 338 7.07 15.28 22.47
C ILE A 338 5.66 15.80 22.79
N ASP A 339 5.52 17.12 22.96
CA ASP A 339 4.23 17.74 23.27
C ASP A 339 3.22 17.65 22.12
N LYS A 340 3.72 17.66 20.88
CA LYS A 340 2.89 17.66 19.67
C LYS A 340 2.47 16.24 19.30
N VAL A 341 1.33 15.82 19.82
CA VAL A 341 0.67 14.56 19.47
C VAL A 341 -0.68 14.83 18.82
N ARG A 342 -0.91 14.30 17.62
CA ARG A 342 -2.18 14.42 16.88
C ARG A 342 -2.79 13.04 16.67
N ILE A 343 -4.09 12.90 16.92
CA ILE A 343 -4.83 11.67 16.55
C ILE A 343 -5.51 11.90 15.20
N ALA A 344 -5.07 11.17 14.19
CA ALA A 344 -5.64 11.16 12.85
C ALA A 344 -6.87 10.26 12.79
N LYS A 345 -8.02 10.89 13.04
CA LYS A 345 -9.35 10.26 13.03
C LYS A 345 -9.88 9.94 11.62
N PHE A 346 -9.34 10.58 10.58
CA PHE A 346 -9.78 10.39 9.20
C PHE A 346 -8.68 10.71 8.18
N VAL A 347 -8.91 10.32 6.93
CA VAL A 347 -8.05 10.64 5.78
C VAL A 347 -8.20 12.11 5.34
N SER A 348 -7.20 12.62 4.64
CA SER A 348 -7.15 14.00 4.12
C SER A 348 -8.02 14.21 2.88
N GLN A 349 -8.34 13.14 2.14
CA GLN A 349 -9.21 13.20 0.98
C GLN A 349 -10.69 13.40 1.39
N THR A 350 -11.45 14.10 0.56
CA THR A 350 -12.91 14.18 0.72
C THR A 350 -13.54 12.83 0.41
N VAL A 351 -14.19 12.21 1.40
CA VAL A 351 -14.87 10.92 1.26
C VAL A 351 -16.36 11.07 1.51
N ASN A 352 -17.17 10.69 0.53
CA ASN A 352 -18.62 10.65 0.61
C ASN A 352 -19.07 9.21 0.89
N SER A 353 -19.68 8.97 2.05
CA SER A 353 -20.21 7.66 2.42
C SER A 353 -21.50 7.79 3.23
N LYS A 354 -22.35 6.76 3.17
CA LYS A 354 -23.51 6.60 4.05
C LYS A 354 -23.27 5.59 5.17
N ASP A 355 -22.13 4.89 5.15
CA ASP A 355 -21.78 3.89 6.16
C ASP A 355 -21.30 4.59 7.45
N PRO A 356 -21.98 4.36 8.61
CA PRO A 356 -21.55 4.90 9.89
C PRO A 356 -20.09 4.58 10.26
N LYS A 357 -19.56 3.43 9.83
CA LYS A 357 -18.18 3.04 10.10
C LYS A 357 -17.16 3.98 9.45
N ILE A 358 -17.54 4.63 8.36
CA ILE A 358 -16.71 5.62 7.68
C ILE A 358 -16.99 7.00 8.25
N THR A 359 -18.25 7.37 8.48
CA THR A 359 -18.61 8.72 8.93
C THR A 359 -18.34 8.99 10.40
N ASN A 360 -18.10 7.97 11.23
CA ASN A 360 -17.74 8.12 12.64
C ASN A 360 -16.34 8.71 12.85
N HIS A 361 -15.48 8.70 11.83
CA HIS A 361 -14.11 9.22 11.88
C HIS A 361 -13.35 8.70 13.11
N ASP A 362 -13.20 7.39 13.24
CA ASP A 362 -12.51 6.75 14.37
C ASP A 362 -11.11 6.23 14.00
N GLY A 363 -10.63 6.52 12.79
CA GLY A 363 -9.34 6.08 12.28
C GLY A 363 -9.23 4.58 11.96
N THR A 364 -10.25 3.75 12.24
CA THR A 364 -10.20 2.30 11.99
C THR A 364 -10.21 1.94 10.50
N MET A 365 -10.72 2.85 9.67
CA MET A 365 -10.87 2.67 8.22
C MET A 365 -9.82 3.44 7.41
N ASN A 366 -8.88 4.14 8.06
CA ASN A 366 -7.91 5.00 7.37
C ASN A 366 -7.02 4.22 6.40
N THR A 367 -6.61 3.01 6.77
CA THR A 367 -5.78 2.16 5.92
C THR A 367 -6.51 1.74 4.65
N VAL A 368 -7.70 1.14 4.77
CA VAL A 368 -8.50 0.73 3.61
C VAL A 368 -8.94 1.90 2.73
N LEU A 369 -9.24 3.07 3.32
CA LEU A 369 -9.52 4.29 2.56
C LEU A 369 -8.27 4.80 1.81
N GLY A 370 -7.09 4.69 2.42
CA GLY A 370 -5.83 5.01 1.75
C GLY A 370 -5.50 4.08 0.58
N LEU A 371 -5.80 2.78 0.72
CA LEU A 371 -5.69 1.82 -0.39
C LEU A 371 -6.65 2.15 -1.53
N LEU A 372 -7.90 2.48 -1.19
CA LEU A 372 -8.90 2.90 -2.18
C LEU A 372 -8.48 4.18 -2.92
N ALA A 373 -7.85 5.13 -2.22
CA ALA A 373 -7.36 6.37 -2.82
C ALA A 373 -6.21 6.15 -3.81
N LYS A 374 -5.37 5.13 -3.57
CA LYS A 374 -4.25 4.73 -4.44
C LYS A 374 -4.70 4.04 -5.71
N GLY A 375 -5.82 3.32 -5.70
CA GLY A 375 -6.33 2.64 -6.88
C GLY A 375 -6.66 3.60 -8.03
N ASP A 376 -6.40 3.13 -9.24
CA ASP A 376 -6.52 3.86 -10.50
C ASP A 376 -7.20 3.04 -11.61
N MET A 377 -7.10 1.72 -11.57
CA MET A 377 -7.73 0.78 -12.49
C MET A 377 -9.19 0.49 -12.09
N ASN A 378 -10.05 0.36 -13.09
CA ASN A 378 -11.42 -0.09 -12.89
C ASN A 378 -11.46 -1.57 -12.47
N CYS A 379 -12.23 -1.87 -11.43
CA CYS A 379 -12.47 -3.21 -10.90
C CYS A 379 -13.85 -3.76 -11.29
N ALA A 380 -14.70 -2.95 -11.92
CA ALA A 380 -16.05 -3.34 -12.30
C ALA A 380 -16.07 -4.32 -13.48
N GLY A 381 -16.72 -5.46 -13.29
CA GLY A 381 -17.06 -6.42 -14.34
C GLY A 381 -18.51 -6.31 -14.81
N ASP A 382 -18.96 -7.36 -15.48
CA ASP A 382 -20.31 -7.45 -16.05
C ASP A 382 -21.40 -7.26 -14.99
N GLU A 383 -22.52 -6.65 -15.39
CA GLU A 383 -23.68 -6.52 -14.50
C GLU A 383 -24.27 -7.89 -14.17
N ILE A 384 -24.54 -8.13 -12.88
CA ILE A 384 -25.15 -9.37 -12.42
C ILE A 384 -26.67 -9.21 -12.59
N GLY A 385 -27.18 -9.63 -13.75
CA GLY A 385 -28.61 -9.68 -14.05
C GLY A 385 -29.34 -10.81 -13.31
N THR A 386 -30.66 -10.64 -13.10
CA THR A 386 -31.56 -11.67 -12.55
C THR A 386 -32.03 -12.72 -13.57
N ASP A 387 -31.65 -12.58 -14.84
CA ASP A 387 -32.03 -13.54 -15.87
C ASP A 387 -31.08 -14.73 -15.86
N LEU A 388 -31.48 -15.79 -15.14
CA LEU A 388 -30.83 -17.11 -15.20
C LEU A 388 -30.87 -17.77 -16.60
N PHE A 389 -31.50 -17.14 -17.60
CA PHE A 389 -31.76 -17.72 -18.92
C PHE A 389 -31.28 -16.88 -20.13
N SER A 390 -30.60 -15.75 -19.94
CA SER A 390 -30.15 -14.90 -21.06
C SER A 390 -28.63 -14.93 -21.30
N ASN A 391 -27.88 -15.87 -20.71
CA ASN A 391 -26.46 -16.09 -21.01
C ASN A 391 -26.20 -17.36 -21.86
N SER A 392 -27.03 -17.55 -22.88
CA SER A 392 -26.65 -18.33 -24.07
C SER A 392 -26.65 -17.42 -25.29
N ALA A 393 -25.86 -16.35 -25.22
CA ALA A 393 -25.42 -15.60 -26.38
C ALA A 393 -23.89 -15.65 -26.39
N GLU A 394 -23.39 -16.31 -27.42
CA GLU A 394 -22.01 -16.61 -27.80
C GLU A 394 -20.94 -15.63 -27.30
N LYS A 395 -19.96 -16.16 -26.55
CA LYS A 395 -18.60 -15.62 -26.56
C LYS A 395 -18.10 -15.64 -28.01
N PRO A 396 -17.38 -14.61 -28.49
CA PRO A 396 -16.46 -14.80 -29.61
C PRO A 396 -15.34 -15.72 -29.11
N VAL A 397 -15.50 -17.01 -29.37
CA VAL A 397 -14.43 -17.99 -29.20
C VAL A 397 -13.42 -17.69 -30.29
N ALA A 398 -12.20 -17.31 -29.88
CA ALA A 398 -11.03 -17.41 -30.73
C ALA A 398 -11.01 -18.80 -31.37
N ALA A 399 -10.97 -18.83 -32.70
CA ALA A 399 -11.15 -20.03 -33.49
C ALA A 399 -10.16 -21.16 -33.11
N GLU A 400 -10.73 -22.38 -33.03
CA GLU A 400 -10.13 -23.70 -33.35
C GLU A 400 -9.00 -24.23 -32.44
N GLN A 401 -9.05 -25.44 -31.84
CA GLN A 401 -9.56 -26.74 -32.30
C GLN A 401 -9.78 -27.71 -31.12
N HIS A 402 -10.93 -28.39 -31.08
CA HIS A 402 -11.11 -29.65 -30.36
C HIS A 402 -10.59 -30.83 -31.21
N LYS A 403 -9.86 -31.77 -30.59
CA LYS A 403 -9.87 -33.19 -30.98
C LYS A 403 -10.29 -34.04 -29.77
N ALA A 404 -11.09 -35.06 -30.08
CA ALA A 404 -11.86 -35.97 -29.20
C ALA A 404 -11.09 -36.62 -28.03
N PRO A 405 -11.79 -37.07 -26.97
CA PRO A 405 -11.16 -37.66 -25.77
C PRO A 405 -10.53 -39.03 -26.09
N ARG A 406 -9.28 -39.24 -25.63
CA ARG A 406 -8.57 -40.52 -25.75
C ARG A 406 -8.81 -41.42 -24.53
N ASN A 407 -8.90 -42.72 -24.83
CA ASN A 407 -9.22 -43.85 -23.96
C ASN A 407 -8.14 -44.08 -22.86
N PRO A 408 -8.46 -44.61 -21.65
CA PRO A 408 -7.55 -44.62 -20.49
C PRO A 408 -6.46 -45.71 -20.47
N ASN A 409 -5.98 -46.23 -21.60
CA ASN A 409 -5.15 -47.46 -21.60
C ASN A 409 -3.86 -47.43 -22.43
N GLU A 410 -3.15 -46.30 -22.50
CA GLU A 410 -1.80 -46.25 -23.08
C GLU A 410 -0.80 -45.58 -22.14
N THR A 411 -0.12 -46.42 -21.34
CA THR A 411 1.12 -46.11 -20.64
C THR A 411 2.29 -46.67 -21.45
N ALA A 412 3.24 -45.81 -21.85
CA ALA A 412 4.70 -46.05 -21.86
C ALA A 412 5.41 -45.02 -22.75
N GLY A 413 6.51 -44.44 -22.26
CA GLY A 413 7.11 -43.23 -22.79
C GLY A 413 7.99 -43.37 -24.04
N LYS A 414 8.27 -42.21 -24.64
CA LYS A 414 9.57 -41.77 -25.17
C LYS A 414 9.46 -40.29 -25.54
N GLY A 415 10.19 -39.45 -24.81
CA GLY A 415 10.37 -38.04 -25.17
C GLY A 415 11.17 -37.95 -26.46
N VAL A 416 10.66 -37.19 -27.43
CA VAL A 416 11.39 -36.87 -28.66
C VAL A 416 12.10 -35.54 -28.42
N VAL A 417 13.43 -35.60 -28.37
CA VAL A 417 14.30 -34.42 -28.42
C VAL A 417 14.25 -33.89 -29.86
N LEU A 418 13.86 -32.62 -30.02
CA LEU A 418 13.88 -31.92 -31.32
C LEU A 418 15.27 -32.01 -31.93
N THR A 419 15.36 -32.23 -33.24
CA THR A 419 16.66 -32.36 -33.91
C THR A 419 17.38 -31.01 -33.94
N ALA A 420 18.71 -31.01 -33.92
CA ALA A 420 19.51 -29.78 -33.90
C ALA A 420 19.22 -28.84 -35.09
N ALA A 421 18.78 -29.39 -36.23
CA ALA A 421 18.39 -28.63 -37.40
C ALA A 421 17.06 -27.87 -37.20
N GLU A 422 16.08 -28.46 -36.50
CA GLU A 422 14.79 -27.83 -36.21
C GLU A 422 14.95 -26.70 -35.18
N LYS A 423 15.84 -26.87 -34.20
CA LYS A 423 16.15 -25.81 -33.22
C LYS A 423 16.88 -24.63 -33.88
N ALA A 424 17.83 -24.89 -34.76
CA ALA A 424 18.54 -23.84 -35.49
C ALA A 424 17.61 -23.05 -36.44
N ALA A 425 16.68 -23.74 -37.11
CA ALA A 425 15.69 -23.07 -37.98
C ALA A 425 14.71 -22.20 -37.17
N ALA A 426 14.28 -22.65 -35.98
CA ALA A 426 13.42 -21.86 -35.10
C ALA A 426 14.14 -20.62 -34.55
N ASP A 427 15.41 -20.75 -34.16
CA ASP A 427 16.22 -19.64 -33.66
C ASP A 427 16.50 -18.61 -34.77
N GLU A 428 16.75 -19.05 -36.02
CA GLU A 428 16.94 -18.15 -37.16
C GLU A 428 15.64 -17.42 -37.55
N ALA A 429 14.49 -18.11 -37.51
CA ALA A 429 13.19 -17.51 -37.77
C ALA A 429 12.83 -16.45 -36.72
N ALA A 430 13.06 -16.72 -35.43
CA ALA A 430 12.83 -15.77 -34.34
C ALA A 430 13.72 -14.52 -34.48
N ARG A 431 14.97 -14.69 -34.94
CA ARG A 431 15.91 -13.58 -35.15
C ARG A 431 15.47 -12.67 -36.30
N LYS A 432 15.02 -13.25 -37.42
CA LYS A 432 14.47 -12.50 -38.56
C LYS A 432 13.18 -11.75 -38.20
N GLN A 433 12.33 -12.35 -37.37
CA GLN A 433 11.10 -11.71 -36.89
C GLN A 433 11.40 -10.49 -36.01
N LYS A 434 12.38 -10.61 -35.11
CA LYS A 434 12.82 -9.50 -34.26
C LYS A 434 13.48 -8.37 -35.05
N GLU A 435 14.27 -8.69 -36.07
CA GLU A 435 14.86 -7.70 -36.97
C GLU A 435 13.79 -6.95 -37.80
N GLN A 436 12.71 -7.63 -38.20
CA GLN A 436 11.58 -6.99 -38.88
C GLN A 436 10.79 -6.05 -37.94
N GLU A 437 10.50 -6.47 -36.72
CA GLU A 437 9.82 -5.62 -35.72
C GLU A 437 10.66 -4.38 -35.36
N GLU A 438 11.98 -4.52 -35.19
CA GLU A 438 12.87 -3.38 -34.92
C GLU A 438 12.97 -2.42 -36.12
N ALA A 439 12.93 -2.93 -37.35
CA ALA A 439 12.91 -2.11 -38.57
C ALA A 439 11.60 -1.34 -38.73
N GLU A 440 10.45 -1.97 -38.46
CA GLU A 440 9.14 -1.32 -38.47
C GLU A 440 9.03 -0.25 -37.38
N ALA A 441 9.52 -0.52 -36.17
CA ALA A 441 9.55 0.45 -35.07
C ALA A 441 10.40 1.69 -35.39
N ARG A 442 11.56 1.52 -36.04
CA ARG A 442 12.39 2.65 -36.50
C ARG A 442 11.69 3.50 -37.56
N LEU A 443 11.02 2.86 -38.51
CA LEU A 443 10.25 3.55 -39.56
C LEU A 443 9.07 4.35 -38.99
N LEU A 444 8.42 3.83 -37.93
CA LEU A 444 7.34 4.53 -37.24
C LEU A 444 7.89 5.76 -36.49
N ALA A 445 8.99 5.61 -35.75
CA ALA A 445 9.63 6.70 -35.02
C ALA A 445 10.12 7.83 -35.95
N GLU A 446 10.65 7.49 -37.13
CA GLU A 446 11.09 8.48 -38.11
C GLU A 446 9.91 9.28 -38.71
N LYS A 447 8.76 8.62 -38.95
CA LYS A 447 7.53 9.29 -39.39
C LYS A 447 6.96 10.22 -38.31
N GLU A 448 6.96 9.79 -37.05
CA GLU A 448 6.50 10.61 -35.93
C GLU A 448 7.39 11.85 -35.75
N ALA A 449 8.72 11.69 -35.87
CA ALA A 449 9.66 12.81 -35.82
C ALA A 449 9.46 13.82 -36.97
N GLU A 450 9.21 13.35 -38.20
CA GLU A 450 8.88 14.24 -39.33
C GLU A 450 7.55 14.99 -39.13
N GLU A 451 6.52 14.34 -38.57
CA GLU A 451 5.24 14.98 -38.26
C GLU A 451 5.39 16.03 -37.16
N GLU A 452 6.18 15.74 -36.13
CA GLU A 452 6.47 16.68 -35.06
C GLU A 452 7.27 17.89 -35.56
N GLU A 453 8.23 17.69 -36.45
CA GLU A 453 8.99 18.78 -37.08
C GLU A 453 8.10 19.65 -37.98
N LYS A 454 7.16 19.04 -38.73
CA LYS A 454 6.15 19.77 -39.50
C LYS A 454 5.23 20.60 -38.60
N ARG A 455 4.72 20.02 -37.51
CA ARG A 455 3.92 20.74 -36.49
C ARG A 455 4.69 21.89 -35.86
N ARG A 456 5.99 21.71 -35.62
CA ARG A 456 6.87 22.75 -35.05
C ARG A 456 7.14 23.89 -36.03
N LYS A 457 7.27 23.59 -37.33
CA LYS A 457 7.38 24.59 -38.41
C LYS A 457 6.06 25.36 -38.61
N GLU A 458 4.91 24.71 -38.50
CA GLU A 458 3.60 25.37 -38.56
C GLU A 458 3.31 26.26 -37.33
N ASN A 459 3.82 25.89 -36.15
CA ASN A 459 3.68 26.67 -34.92
C ASN A 459 4.76 27.75 -34.71
N SER A 460 5.69 27.91 -35.66
CA SER A 460 6.70 28.97 -35.64
C SER A 460 6.08 30.38 -35.71
N LEU A 461 6.57 31.28 -34.85
CA LEU A 461 6.19 32.70 -34.76
C LEU A 461 6.23 33.42 -36.12
N ILE A 462 7.12 33.01 -37.03
CA ILE A 462 7.29 33.60 -38.36
C ILE A 462 6.12 33.23 -39.28
N HIS A 463 5.56 32.01 -39.16
CA HIS A 463 4.44 31.56 -39.98
C HIS A 463 3.10 32.16 -39.51
N LYS A 464 2.95 32.35 -38.18
CA LYS A 464 1.82 33.12 -37.60
C LYS A 464 1.88 34.61 -37.99
N MET A 465 3.08 35.20 -38.04
CA MET A 465 3.26 36.61 -38.45
C MET A 465 2.96 36.82 -39.96
N MET A 466 3.37 35.89 -40.84
CA MET A 466 3.02 35.94 -42.27
C MET A 466 1.52 35.77 -42.53
N ARG A 467 0.81 34.91 -41.79
CA ARG A 467 -0.65 34.78 -41.91
C ARG A 467 -1.37 36.05 -41.45
N GLY A 468 -0.89 36.70 -40.39
CA GLY A 468 -1.41 38.00 -39.93
C GLY A 468 -1.24 39.10 -40.98
N PHE A 469 -0.08 39.18 -41.62
CA PHE A 469 0.21 40.18 -42.65
C PHE A 469 -0.59 39.96 -43.95
N LYS A 470 -0.76 38.70 -44.40
CA LYS A 470 -1.60 38.39 -45.56
C LYS A 470 -3.09 38.69 -45.33
N LYS A 471 -3.58 38.55 -44.10
CA LYS A 471 -4.96 38.89 -43.75
C LYS A 471 -5.16 40.40 -43.73
N PHE A 472 -4.21 41.15 -43.16
CA PHE A 472 -4.22 42.62 -43.18
C PHE A 472 -4.20 43.20 -44.60
N VAL A 473 -3.31 42.72 -45.48
CA VAL A 473 -3.24 43.19 -46.88
C VAL A 473 -4.49 42.82 -47.69
N LYS A 474 -5.16 41.70 -47.38
CA LYS A 474 -6.41 41.32 -48.05
C LYS A 474 -7.59 42.19 -47.61
N ASP A 475 -7.66 42.53 -46.32
CA ASP A 475 -8.74 43.35 -45.77
C ASP A 475 -8.59 44.84 -46.21
N THR A 476 -7.36 45.35 -46.41
CA THR A 476 -7.13 46.72 -46.91
C THR A 476 -7.40 46.89 -48.42
N ILE A 477 -7.31 45.82 -49.22
CA ILE A 477 -7.59 45.87 -50.67
C ILE A 477 -9.10 45.69 -50.96
N SER A 478 -9.89 45.20 -50.01
CA SER A 478 -11.35 45.07 -50.15
C SER A 478 -12.17 46.27 -49.66
N GLU A 479 -11.53 47.33 -49.17
CA GLU A 479 -12.21 48.59 -48.77
C GLU A 479 -12.07 49.72 -49.80
N GLU A 480 -11.45 49.47 -50.96
CA GLU A 480 -11.48 50.36 -52.13
C GLU A 480 -11.97 49.59 -53.37
N GLU A 481 -13.26 49.22 -53.37
CA GLU A 481 -14.08 49.07 -54.58
C GLU A 481 -15.58 49.23 -54.26
#